data_AF-A0A7V7XHN5-F1
#
_entry.id   AF-A0A7V7XHN5-F1
#
_cell.length_a   1.000
_cell.length_b   1.000
_cell.length_c   1.000
_cell.angle_alpha   90.00
_cell.angle_beta   90.00
_cell.angle_gamma   90.00
#
_symmetry.space_group_name_H-M   'P 1'
#
loop_
_entity.id
_entity.type
_entity.pdbx_description
1 polymer ?
#
loop_
_entity_poly.entity_id
_entity_poly.type
_entity_poly.pdbx_seq_one_letter_code
_entity_poly.pdbx_strand_id
1 'polypeptide(L)'
;MRRTELENGFVICSMNDEFREALPQFYVDVFTEIDGPVDQMLGIWAGDLLSPHHPTVTDDDVWMVIDPAQDNRILSALLLIPQIWHYEAVKLGVGRIELVATHREYRNRGFTRQLMEIAHQRSAELGHTLQAITGIPHFYRQFGYTMAVKLGPDTLLPFSGVKDNDQPQYTLRPAALADIPCLMQWYNTYAQQVLLSVERTEKQWAHEITTRPMGIPPSVHYFIIENRQAEGVGYCGIRDFSDAAELEILEYVVGDKASYLDTFDDVAWAAKQYASEKDSHLSYMVFDSGIHPTVSTLVRKSPGGITNRPTYAWYIRAASVAHLIQKIAPVLERRLQGSGAHHYTGQVKFAFHDKTGLLINFEGGKLIDASDIEQDFRGADGAFPWHSFLNLVLGHHTLDDLRAVFPDAYANKTAAVLLEILFPRKQAWVMGQL
;
A
#
# COMPACT_ATOMS: atom_id res chain seq x y z
N MET A 1 -24.22 8.43 -1.93
CA MET A 1 -24.92 9.45 -1.09
C MET A 1 -25.31 10.62 -1.99
N ARG A 2 -26.59 10.98 -2.16
CA ARG A 2 -26.95 11.94 -3.23
C ARG A 2 -26.73 13.42 -2.89
N ARG A 3 -27.23 13.98 -1.79
CA ARG A 3 -26.82 15.32 -1.27
C ARG A 3 -27.13 15.43 0.23
N THR A 4 -26.30 16.13 1.00
CA THR A 4 -26.54 16.45 2.41
C THR A 4 -26.09 17.87 2.71
N GLU A 5 -27.02 18.69 3.21
CA GLU A 5 -26.76 20.10 3.55
C GLU A 5 -26.01 20.21 4.89
N LEU A 6 -25.05 21.13 4.94
CA LEU A 6 -24.29 21.49 6.12
C LEU A 6 -24.84 22.77 6.74
N GLU A 7 -24.68 22.96 8.04
CA GLU A 7 -25.23 24.11 8.80
C GLU A 7 -24.83 25.50 8.27
N ASN A 8 -23.80 25.58 7.43
CA ASN A 8 -23.25 26.79 6.82
C ASN A 8 -23.66 26.99 5.34
N GLY A 9 -24.62 26.22 4.83
CA GLY A 9 -25.13 26.34 3.46
C GLY A 9 -24.30 25.61 2.40
N PHE A 10 -23.21 24.94 2.78
CA PHE A 10 -22.49 24.03 1.88
C PHE A 10 -23.18 22.68 1.80
N VAL A 11 -22.85 21.89 0.78
CA VAL A 11 -23.48 20.59 0.54
C VAL A 11 -22.42 19.53 0.32
N ILE A 12 -22.57 18.37 0.96
CA ILE A 12 -21.82 17.17 0.61
C ILE A 12 -22.59 16.37 -0.44
N CYS A 13 -21.92 15.91 -1.48
CA CYS A 13 -22.48 15.04 -2.51
C CYS A 13 -21.51 13.96 -2.99
N SER A 14 -22.05 12.88 -3.55
CA SER A 14 -21.28 11.90 -4.33
C SER A 14 -21.06 12.38 -5.76
N MET A 15 -20.09 11.78 -6.45
CA MET A 15 -19.85 11.99 -7.87
C MET A 15 -21.12 11.75 -8.71
N ASN A 16 -21.27 12.58 -9.73
CA ASN A 16 -22.30 12.51 -10.76
C ASN A 16 -21.82 13.30 -11.99
N ASP A 17 -22.59 13.26 -13.07
CA ASP A 17 -22.19 13.84 -14.36
C ASP A 17 -21.93 15.36 -14.33
N GLU A 18 -22.52 16.09 -13.38
CA GLU A 18 -22.27 17.53 -13.19
C GLU A 18 -20.79 17.82 -12.88
N PHE A 19 -20.12 16.96 -12.12
CA PHE A 19 -18.78 17.20 -11.59
C PHE A 19 -17.67 16.41 -12.29
N ARG A 20 -18.02 15.54 -13.25
CA ARG A 20 -17.05 14.62 -13.87
C ARG A 20 -15.93 15.35 -14.60
N GLU A 21 -16.25 16.45 -15.27
CA GLU A 21 -15.26 17.29 -15.96
C GLU A 21 -14.55 18.26 -15.00
N ALA A 22 -15.25 18.74 -13.96
CA ALA A 22 -14.73 19.76 -13.06
C ALA A 22 -13.80 19.21 -11.96
N LEU A 23 -14.03 17.98 -11.47
CA LEU A 23 -13.28 17.43 -10.33
C LEU A 23 -11.79 17.22 -10.63
N PRO A 24 -11.37 16.69 -11.80
CA PRO A 24 -9.95 16.62 -12.16
C PRO A 24 -9.27 17.99 -12.09
N GLN A 25 -9.92 19.04 -12.63
CA GLN A 25 -9.36 20.40 -12.60
C GLN A 25 -9.28 20.94 -11.17
N PHE A 26 -10.28 20.67 -10.33
CA PHE A 26 -10.22 21.03 -8.90
C PHE A 26 -8.99 20.44 -8.21
N TYR A 27 -8.63 19.18 -8.47
CA TYR A 27 -7.40 18.60 -7.92
C TYR A 27 -6.15 19.31 -8.42
N VAL A 28 -6.05 19.55 -9.73
CA VAL A 28 -4.94 20.29 -10.33
C VAL A 28 -4.77 21.65 -9.63
N ASP A 29 -5.85 22.40 -9.44
CA ASP A 29 -5.82 23.72 -8.82
C ASP A 29 -5.32 23.67 -7.37
N VAL A 30 -5.86 22.74 -6.56
CA VAL A 30 -5.49 22.63 -5.14
C VAL A 30 -4.03 22.18 -4.98
N PHE A 31 -3.58 21.17 -5.73
CA PHE A 31 -2.22 20.66 -5.60
C PHE A 31 -1.18 21.60 -6.21
N THR A 32 -1.51 22.31 -7.29
CA THR A 32 -0.66 23.37 -7.83
C THR A 32 -0.40 24.48 -6.81
N GLU A 33 -1.41 24.84 -6.01
CA GLU A 33 -1.28 25.85 -4.95
C GLU A 33 -0.38 25.39 -3.79
N ILE A 34 -0.24 24.07 -3.58
CA ILE A 34 0.56 23.47 -2.49
C ILE A 34 2.00 23.23 -2.95
N ASP A 35 2.17 22.56 -4.08
CA ASP A 35 3.44 21.98 -4.52
C ASP A 35 4.12 22.77 -5.65
N GLY A 36 3.47 23.82 -6.15
CA GLY A 36 3.98 24.68 -7.24
C GLY A 36 3.43 24.29 -8.61
N PRO A 37 3.86 24.96 -9.70
CA PRO A 37 3.23 24.89 -11.01
C PRO A 37 3.57 23.59 -11.77
N VAL A 38 3.20 22.41 -11.24
CA VAL A 38 3.19 21.15 -12.00
C VAL A 38 2.27 20.15 -11.32
N ASP A 39 0.96 20.13 -11.63
CA ASP A 39 0.26 18.84 -11.45
C ASP A 39 -0.91 18.53 -12.39
N GLN A 40 -0.72 18.81 -13.68
CA GLN A 40 -1.59 18.25 -14.72
C GLN A 40 -1.68 16.71 -14.65
N MET A 41 -0.64 16.06 -14.12
CA MET A 41 -0.59 14.60 -13.99
C MET A 41 -1.58 14.08 -12.94
N LEU A 42 -1.79 14.79 -11.81
CA LEU A 42 -2.87 14.47 -10.87
C LEU A 42 -4.26 14.62 -11.50
N GLY A 43 -4.47 15.61 -12.37
CA GLY A 43 -5.71 15.75 -13.12
C GLY A 43 -5.97 14.54 -14.04
N ILE A 44 -4.94 14.09 -14.75
CA ILE A 44 -5.02 12.88 -15.60
C ILE A 44 -5.28 11.63 -14.74
N TRP A 45 -4.62 11.50 -13.58
CA TRP A 45 -4.84 10.39 -12.66
C TRP A 45 -6.27 10.39 -12.08
N ALA A 46 -6.77 11.55 -11.68
CA ALA A 46 -8.17 11.70 -11.28
C ALA A 46 -9.12 11.31 -12.43
N GLY A 47 -8.82 11.73 -13.66
CA GLY A 47 -9.59 11.31 -14.84
C GLY A 47 -9.63 9.79 -15.05
N ASP A 48 -8.49 9.11 -14.88
CA ASP A 48 -8.39 7.63 -14.94
C ASP A 48 -9.27 6.97 -13.87
N LEU A 49 -9.22 7.48 -12.63
CA LEU A 49 -10.03 7.00 -11.51
C LEU A 49 -11.54 7.19 -11.70
N LEU A 50 -11.92 8.28 -12.36
CA LEU A 50 -13.32 8.63 -12.65
C LEU A 50 -13.84 8.01 -13.95
N SER A 51 -12.99 7.27 -14.66
CA SER A 51 -13.36 6.58 -15.88
C SER A 51 -14.47 5.56 -15.59
N PRO A 52 -15.53 5.48 -16.41
CA PRO A 52 -16.55 4.43 -16.29
C PRO A 52 -15.97 3.02 -16.56
N HIS A 53 -14.73 2.94 -17.06
CA HIS A 53 -14.00 1.71 -17.29
C HIS A 53 -12.98 1.38 -16.21
N HIS A 54 -12.85 2.20 -15.16
CA HIS A 54 -11.94 1.90 -14.05
C HIS A 54 -12.34 0.57 -13.38
N PRO A 55 -11.41 -0.36 -13.13
CA PRO A 55 -11.75 -1.72 -12.75
C PRO A 55 -12.39 -1.86 -11.35
N THR A 56 -12.18 -0.89 -10.47
CA THR A 56 -12.59 -0.98 -9.06
C THR A 56 -13.31 0.24 -8.48
N VAL A 57 -13.25 1.40 -9.13
CA VAL A 57 -13.76 2.66 -8.59
C VAL A 57 -15.07 2.98 -9.28
N THR A 58 -16.06 3.40 -8.49
CA THR A 58 -17.37 3.82 -8.97
C THR A 58 -17.70 5.22 -8.50
N ASP A 59 -18.72 5.85 -9.07
CA ASP A 59 -19.18 7.18 -8.64
C ASP A 59 -19.63 7.21 -7.16
N ASP A 60 -20.03 6.06 -6.60
CA ASP A 60 -20.39 5.93 -5.19
C ASP A 60 -19.16 5.99 -4.25
N ASP A 61 -17.95 5.93 -4.78
CA ASP A 61 -16.68 5.92 -4.04
C ASP A 61 -15.97 7.29 -4.08
N VAL A 62 -16.63 8.32 -4.58
CA VAL A 62 -16.07 9.67 -4.77
C VAL A 62 -17.02 10.69 -4.15
N TRP A 63 -16.49 11.57 -3.30
CA TRP A 63 -17.30 12.56 -2.58
C TRP A 63 -16.64 13.92 -2.55
N MET A 64 -17.49 14.94 -2.49
CA MET A 64 -17.06 16.33 -2.46
C MET A 64 -17.99 17.18 -1.60
N VAL A 65 -17.46 18.32 -1.17
CA VAL A 65 -18.20 19.43 -0.56
C VAL A 65 -18.28 20.54 -1.60
N ILE A 66 -19.47 21.05 -1.86
CA ILE A 66 -19.76 22.12 -2.83
C ILE A 66 -20.36 23.35 -2.17
N ASP A 67 -20.21 24.51 -2.82
CA ASP A 67 -20.90 25.76 -2.51
C ASP A 67 -22.00 26.05 -3.54
N PRO A 68 -23.29 25.78 -3.22
CA PRO A 68 -24.39 26.11 -4.12
C PRO A 68 -24.53 27.61 -4.43
N ALA A 69 -24.04 28.49 -3.56
CA ALA A 69 -24.08 29.94 -3.79
C ALA A 69 -23.03 30.40 -4.82
N GLN A 70 -22.07 29.54 -5.16
CA GLN A 70 -21.03 29.78 -6.17
C GLN A 70 -21.13 28.75 -7.29
N ASP A 71 -22.35 28.56 -7.84
CA ASP A 71 -22.59 27.67 -8.98
C ASP A 71 -22.06 26.24 -8.73
N ASN A 72 -22.37 25.70 -7.54
CA ASN A 72 -21.91 24.39 -7.07
C ASN A 72 -20.38 24.20 -7.10
N ARG A 73 -19.58 25.27 -6.92
CA ARG A 73 -18.12 25.20 -6.85
C ARG A 73 -17.64 24.13 -5.86
N ILE A 74 -16.74 23.26 -6.31
CA ILE A 74 -16.09 22.24 -5.47
C ILE A 74 -15.13 22.91 -4.49
N LEU A 75 -15.26 22.61 -3.20
CA LEU A 75 -14.46 23.19 -2.11
C LEU A 75 -13.46 22.19 -1.52
N SER A 76 -13.88 20.93 -1.43
CA SER A 76 -13.11 19.82 -0.88
C SER A 76 -13.54 18.53 -1.54
N ALA A 77 -12.62 17.61 -1.79
CA ALA A 77 -12.95 16.28 -2.31
C ALA A 77 -11.97 15.22 -1.79
N LEU A 78 -12.42 13.97 -1.85
CA LEU A 78 -11.58 12.77 -1.77
C LEU A 78 -12.27 11.62 -2.49
N LEU A 79 -11.53 10.54 -2.70
CA LEU A 79 -12.09 9.29 -3.19
C LEU A 79 -11.56 8.07 -2.44
N LEU A 80 -12.26 6.95 -2.62
CA LEU A 80 -11.92 5.64 -2.11
C LEU A 80 -11.68 4.70 -3.29
N ILE A 81 -10.58 3.95 -3.23
CA ILE A 81 -10.22 2.90 -4.18
C ILE A 81 -10.41 1.56 -3.46
N PRO A 82 -11.49 0.82 -3.77
CA PRO A 82 -11.68 -0.52 -3.26
C PRO A 82 -10.58 -1.47 -3.76
N GLN A 83 -9.96 -2.19 -2.84
CA GLN A 83 -8.94 -3.20 -3.13
C GLN A 83 -9.18 -4.46 -2.31
N ILE A 84 -8.63 -5.58 -2.77
CA ILE A 84 -8.49 -6.79 -1.97
C ILE A 84 -7.01 -6.98 -1.71
N TRP A 85 -6.63 -7.11 -0.45
CA TRP A 85 -5.28 -7.54 -0.06
C TRP A 85 -5.33 -8.96 0.48
N HIS A 86 -4.21 -9.65 0.44
CA HIS A 86 -4.02 -10.92 1.10
C HIS A 86 -3.20 -10.71 2.36
N TYR A 87 -3.65 -11.28 3.48
CA TYR A 87 -2.83 -11.56 4.66
C TYR A 87 -2.49 -13.05 4.62
N GLU A 88 -1.32 -13.37 4.08
CA GLU A 88 -0.97 -14.71 3.61
C GLU A 88 -2.09 -15.34 2.75
N ALA A 89 -2.80 -16.34 3.27
CA ALA A 89 -3.87 -17.02 2.53
C ALA A 89 -5.27 -16.39 2.75
N VAL A 90 -5.38 -15.33 3.55
CA VAL A 90 -6.67 -14.71 3.94
C VAL A 90 -6.90 -13.43 3.14
N LYS A 91 -8.05 -13.33 2.45
CA LYS A 91 -8.45 -12.09 1.78
C LYS A 91 -8.97 -11.06 2.77
N LEU A 92 -8.49 -9.82 2.65
CA LEU A 92 -8.94 -8.65 3.39
C LEU A 92 -9.45 -7.59 2.39
N GLY A 93 -10.67 -7.11 2.58
CA GLY A 93 -11.14 -5.92 1.86
C GLY A 93 -10.41 -4.69 2.39
N VAL A 94 -9.95 -3.82 1.49
CA VAL A 94 -9.19 -2.61 1.83
C VAL A 94 -9.76 -1.40 1.10
N GLY A 95 -10.08 -0.35 1.86
CA GLY A 95 -10.46 0.94 1.31
C GLY A 95 -9.25 1.87 1.26
N ARG A 96 -8.67 2.08 0.07
CA ARG A 96 -7.56 3.02 -0.08
C ARG A 96 -8.10 4.42 -0.37
N ILE A 97 -7.90 5.35 0.56
CA ILE A 97 -8.30 6.75 0.36
C ILE A 97 -7.18 7.49 -0.36
N GLU A 98 -7.51 8.26 -1.39
CA GLU A 98 -6.57 9.05 -2.18
C GLU A 98 -7.16 10.42 -2.55
N LEU A 99 -6.28 11.28 -3.08
CA LEU A 99 -6.61 12.62 -3.58
C LEU A 99 -7.42 13.46 -2.58
N VAL A 100 -6.97 13.50 -1.32
CA VAL A 100 -7.62 14.33 -0.31
C VAL A 100 -7.22 15.80 -0.53
N ALA A 101 -8.17 16.61 -1.01
CA ALA A 101 -7.90 18.00 -1.38
C ALA A 101 -8.95 18.96 -0.80
N THR A 102 -8.49 20.15 -0.40
CA THR A 102 -9.35 21.26 0.06
C THR A 102 -8.70 22.59 -0.33
N HIS A 103 -9.47 23.46 -0.99
CA HIS A 103 -9.07 24.84 -1.30
C HIS A 103 -8.60 25.57 -0.03
N ARG A 104 -7.52 26.33 -0.12
CA ARG A 104 -6.82 26.90 1.03
C ARG A 104 -7.72 27.80 1.88
N GLU A 105 -8.56 28.61 1.26
CA GLU A 105 -9.51 29.54 1.91
C GLU A 105 -10.70 28.83 2.62
N TYR A 106 -10.85 27.53 2.37
CA TYR A 106 -11.89 26.67 2.95
C TYR A 106 -11.36 25.65 3.96
N ARG A 107 -10.04 25.64 4.25
CA ARG A 107 -9.44 24.78 5.28
C ARG A 107 -9.91 25.17 6.69
N ASN A 108 -9.74 24.25 7.64
CA ASN A 108 -10.14 24.41 9.05
C ASN A 108 -11.67 24.56 9.28
N ARG A 109 -12.48 24.09 8.33
CA ARG A 109 -13.96 24.09 8.43
C ARG A 109 -14.56 22.70 8.67
N GLY A 110 -13.73 21.68 8.89
CA GLY A 110 -14.17 20.31 9.16
C GLY A 110 -14.54 19.47 7.94
N PHE A 111 -14.40 19.98 6.70
CA PHE A 111 -14.78 19.26 5.48
C PHE A 111 -14.06 17.92 5.33
N THR A 112 -12.73 17.90 5.46
CA THR A 112 -11.96 16.65 5.39
C THR A 112 -12.42 15.64 6.42
N ARG A 113 -12.79 16.06 7.63
CA ARG A 113 -13.29 15.15 8.68
C ARG A 113 -14.59 14.48 8.24
N GLN A 114 -15.54 15.26 7.74
CA GLN A 114 -16.83 14.73 7.27
C GLN A 114 -16.66 13.81 6.06
N LEU A 115 -15.79 14.17 5.10
CA LEU A 115 -15.49 13.32 3.95
C LEU A 115 -14.80 12.01 4.37
N MET A 116 -13.87 12.05 5.33
CA MET A 116 -13.21 10.85 5.87
C MET A 116 -14.23 9.93 6.58
N GLU A 117 -15.17 10.48 7.33
CA GLU A 117 -16.26 9.71 7.96
C GLU A 117 -17.11 9.00 6.90
N ILE A 118 -17.45 9.67 5.80
CA ILE A 118 -18.18 9.07 4.67
C ILE A 118 -17.37 7.94 4.02
N ALA A 119 -16.07 8.14 3.77
CA ALA A 119 -15.22 7.12 3.20
C ALA A 119 -15.06 5.89 4.12
N HIS A 120 -15.01 6.11 5.45
CA HIS A 120 -14.97 5.01 6.43
C HIS A 120 -16.30 4.26 6.48
N GLN A 121 -17.42 4.97 6.40
CA GLN A 121 -18.75 4.37 6.32
C GLN A 121 -18.90 3.54 5.04
N ARG A 122 -18.50 4.07 3.89
CA ARG A 122 -18.48 3.31 2.63
C ARG A 122 -17.58 2.08 2.72
N SER A 123 -16.41 2.21 3.34
CA SER A 123 -15.53 1.06 3.58
C SER A 123 -16.20 -0.01 4.44
N ALA A 124 -16.96 0.39 5.48
CA ALA A 124 -17.71 -0.57 6.30
C ALA A 124 -18.83 -1.26 5.50
N GLU A 125 -19.55 -0.52 4.65
CA GLU A 125 -20.59 -1.07 3.76
C GLU A 125 -20.04 -2.09 2.75
N LEU A 126 -18.82 -1.85 2.25
CA LEU A 126 -18.11 -2.78 1.37
C LEU A 126 -17.43 -3.95 2.13
N GLY A 127 -17.53 -3.98 3.46
CA GLY A 127 -16.92 -5.01 4.30
C GLY A 127 -15.38 -4.92 4.36
N HIS A 128 -14.81 -3.75 4.10
CA HIS A 128 -13.37 -3.54 4.21
C HIS A 128 -12.91 -3.69 5.67
N THR A 129 -11.90 -4.52 5.89
CA THR A 129 -11.28 -4.75 7.19
C THR A 129 -10.25 -3.67 7.51
N LEU A 130 -9.57 -3.16 6.47
CA LEU A 130 -8.56 -2.12 6.59
C LEU A 130 -8.91 -0.91 5.74
N GLN A 131 -8.40 0.26 6.13
CA GLN A 131 -8.28 1.41 5.25
C GLN A 131 -6.81 1.81 5.15
N ALA A 132 -6.40 2.25 3.97
CA ALA A 132 -5.04 2.66 3.67
C ALA A 132 -5.03 4.06 3.09
N ILE A 133 -3.98 4.84 3.37
CA ILE A 133 -3.80 6.17 2.78
C ILE A 133 -2.31 6.51 2.71
N THR A 134 -1.92 7.26 1.69
CA THR A 134 -0.63 7.95 1.63
C THR A 134 -0.85 9.44 1.86
N GLY A 135 0.18 10.18 2.29
CA GLY A 135 0.10 11.63 2.34
C GLY A 135 0.70 12.24 3.59
N ILE A 136 0.14 13.38 4.01
CA ILE A 136 0.74 14.33 4.96
C ILE A 136 1.13 13.63 6.29
N PRO A 137 2.42 13.68 6.66
CA PRO A 137 2.89 13.15 7.94
C PRO A 137 2.08 13.70 9.12
N HIS A 138 1.80 12.83 10.08
CA HIS A 138 1.03 13.06 11.31
C HIS A 138 -0.47 13.37 11.12
N PHE A 139 -0.88 13.98 10.01
CA PHE A 139 -2.26 14.47 9.82
C PHE A 139 -3.32 13.37 9.97
N TYR A 140 -3.13 12.20 9.36
CA TYR A 140 -4.16 11.15 9.35
C TYR A 140 -4.31 10.39 10.67
N ARG A 141 -3.38 10.57 11.62
CA ARG A 141 -3.48 9.96 12.96
C ARG A 141 -4.74 10.39 13.69
N GLN A 142 -5.24 11.61 13.44
CA GLN A 142 -6.49 12.12 14.02
C GLN A 142 -7.74 11.34 13.58
N PHE A 143 -7.62 10.49 12.56
CA PHE A 143 -8.69 9.64 12.03
C PHE A 143 -8.46 8.14 12.35
N GLY A 144 -7.55 7.82 13.27
CA GLY A 144 -7.25 6.45 13.71
C GLY A 144 -6.25 5.71 12.82
N TYR A 145 -5.51 6.40 11.95
CA TYR A 145 -4.47 5.79 11.14
C TYR A 145 -3.13 5.75 11.85
N THR A 146 -2.32 4.75 11.55
CA THR A 146 -0.91 4.68 11.95
C THR A 146 -0.03 4.18 10.81
N MET A 147 1.23 4.59 10.80
CA MET A 147 2.20 4.09 9.83
C MET A 147 2.55 2.65 10.19
N ALA A 148 2.17 1.68 9.34
CA ALA A 148 2.26 0.26 9.71
C ALA A 148 2.68 -0.69 8.58
N VAL A 149 2.92 -0.18 7.37
CA VAL A 149 3.43 -0.98 6.24
C VAL A 149 4.42 -0.11 5.47
N LYS A 150 5.60 -0.64 5.10
CA LYS A 150 6.59 0.11 4.31
C LYS A 150 5.99 0.58 2.98
N LEU A 151 6.41 1.75 2.52
CA LEU A 151 6.06 2.31 1.23
C LEU A 151 7.29 2.91 0.56
N GLY A 152 7.56 2.48 -0.67
CA GLY A 152 8.62 3.00 -1.52
C GLY A 152 9.93 2.22 -1.43
N PRO A 153 10.95 2.68 -2.17
CA PRO A 153 12.19 1.94 -2.35
C PRO A 153 13.13 2.02 -1.15
N ASP A 154 13.57 0.86 -0.66
CA ASP A 154 14.56 0.76 0.44
C ASP A 154 15.96 0.35 -0.04
N THR A 155 16.10 0.10 -1.34
CA THR A 155 17.30 -0.44 -1.97
C THR A 155 17.65 0.41 -3.19
N LEU A 156 18.94 0.68 -3.41
CA LEU A 156 19.46 1.51 -4.49
C LEU A 156 20.71 0.88 -5.10
N LEU A 157 20.80 0.87 -6.42
CA LEU A 157 21.97 0.48 -7.20
C LEU A 157 22.35 1.65 -8.14
N PRO A 158 23.54 2.26 -8.00
CA PRO A 158 23.99 3.25 -8.96
C PRO A 158 24.26 2.60 -10.31
N PHE A 159 23.97 3.31 -11.41
CA PHE A 159 24.25 2.81 -12.77
C PHE A 159 25.74 2.61 -13.04
N SER A 160 26.61 3.31 -12.31
CA SER A 160 28.06 3.07 -12.32
C SER A 160 28.47 1.72 -11.70
N GLY A 161 27.59 1.12 -10.89
CA GLY A 161 27.76 -0.22 -10.33
C GLY A 161 27.23 -1.35 -11.22
N VAL A 162 26.49 -1.01 -12.28
CA VAL A 162 25.96 -1.96 -13.26
C VAL A 162 27.01 -2.18 -14.35
N LYS A 163 27.41 -3.44 -14.55
CA LYS A 163 28.34 -3.82 -15.62
C LYS A 163 27.61 -3.80 -16.96
N ASP A 164 28.31 -3.30 -17.98
CA ASP A 164 27.83 -3.34 -19.34
C ASP A 164 27.87 -4.79 -19.85
N ASN A 165 26.84 -5.20 -20.60
CA ASN A 165 26.75 -6.54 -21.18
C ASN A 165 26.29 -6.50 -22.64
N ASP A 166 27.23 -6.67 -23.57
CA ASP A 166 26.93 -6.69 -25.01
C ASP A 166 26.29 -8.00 -25.50
N GLN A 167 26.26 -9.04 -24.66
CA GLN A 167 25.71 -10.35 -25.01
C GLN A 167 24.85 -10.93 -23.86
N PRO A 168 23.75 -10.25 -23.49
CA PRO A 168 22.90 -10.71 -22.41
C PRO A 168 22.32 -12.11 -22.70
N GLN A 169 22.10 -12.87 -21.63
CA GLN A 169 21.32 -14.11 -21.67
C GLN A 169 19.82 -13.80 -21.54
N TYR A 170 19.50 -12.69 -20.88
CA TYR A 170 18.14 -12.22 -20.66
C TYR A 170 17.93 -10.79 -21.14
N THR A 171 16.78 -10.51 -21.76
CA THR A 171 16.42 -9.16 -22.23
C THR A 171 15.06 -8.75 -21.69
N LEU A 172 14.80 -7.44 -21.69
CA LEU A 172 13.48 -6.89 -21.37
C LEU A 172 12.76 -6.50 -22.65
N ARG A 173 11.51 -6.96 -22.81
CA ARG A 173 10.59 -6.44 -23.82
C ARG A 173 9.31 -5.92 -23.18
N PRO A 174 8.62 -4.92 -23.75
CA PRO A 174 7.32 -4.48 -23.24
C PRO A 174 6.34 -5.65 -23.15
N ALA A 175 5.57 -5.69 -22.06
CA ALA A 175 4.48 -6.64 -21.89
C ALA A 175 3.30 -6.29 -22.81
N ALA A 176 2.63 -7.32 -23.32
CA ALA A 176 1.42 -7.22 -24.11
C ALA A 176 0.26 -7.91 -23.40
N LEU A 177 -0.98 -7.69 -23.88
CA LEU A 177 -2.18 -8.35 -23.35
C LEU A 177 -2.05 -9.89 -23.32
N ALA A 178 -1.34 -10.48 -24.28
CA ALA A 178 -1.11 -11.91 -24.36
C ALA A 178 -0.25 -12.46 -23.20
N ASP A 179 0.52 -11.60 -22.51
CA ASP A 179 1.37 -11.98 -21.40
C ASP A 179 0.63 -12.01 -20.05
N ILE A 180 -0.60 -11.47 -19.97
CA ILE A 180 -1.37 -11.37 -18.72
C ILE A 180 -1.47 -12.71 -17.96
N PRO A 181 -1.75 -13.87 -18.62
CA PRO A 181 -1.78 -15.15 -17.91
C PRO A 181 -0.45 -15.48 -17.20
N CYS A 182 0.69 -15.20 -17.85
CA CYS A 182 2.02 -15.44 -17.26
C CYS A 182 2.33 -14.43 -16.15
N LEU A 183 2.01 -13.14 -16.37
CA LEU A 183 2.15 -12.09 -15.35
C LEU A 183 1.38 -12.44 -14.08
N MET A 184 0.11 -12.83 -14.20
CA MET A 184 -0.71 -13.24 -13.08
C MET A 184 -0.13 -14.47 -12.38
N GLN A 185 0.37 -15.46 -13.12
CA GLN A 185 0.98 -16.65 -12.54
C GLN A 185 2.23 -16.30 -11.71
N TRP A 186 3.15 -15.53 -12.27
CA TRP A 186 4.37 -15.11 -11.56
C TRP A 186 4.04 -14.22 -10.36
N TYR A 187 3.17 -13.22 -10.55
CA TYR A 187 2.70 -12.34 -9.48
C TYR A 187 2.12 -13.14 -8.31
N ASN A 188 1.17 -14.04 -8.58
CA ASN A 188 0.49 -14.82 -7.54
C ASN A 188 1.44 -15.78 -6.84
N THR A 189 2.43 -16.33 -7.54
CA THR A 189 3.44 -17.21 -6.96
C THR A 189 4.31 -16.47 -5.95
N TYR A 190 4.75 -15.25 -6.28
CA TYR A 190 5.53 -14.43 -5.35
C TYR A 190 4.67 -13.86 -4.22
N ALA A 191 3.45 -13.41 -4.52
CA ALA A 191 2.48 -12.91 -3.54
C ALA A 191 2.21 -13.89 -2.39
N GLN A 192 2.24 -15.20 -2.64
CA GLN A 192 2.08 -16.24 -1.61
C GLN A 192 3.26 -16.34 -0.62
N GLN A 193 4.41 -15.75 -0.94
CA GLN A 193 5.62 -15.83 -0.11
C GLN A 193 5.70 -14.68 0.91
N VAL A 194 4.97 -13.59 0.68
CA VAL A 194 4.95 -12.40 1.54
C VAL A 194 3.78 -12.44 2.53
N LEU A 195 3.79 -11.53 3.52
CA LEU A 195 2.70 -11.41 4.49
C LEU A 195 1.50 -10.68 3.88
N LEU A 196 1.77 -9.55 3.24
CA LEU A 196 0.76 -8.73 2.60
C LEU A 196 1.03 -8.64 1.10
N SER A 197 0.00 -8.80 0.29
CA SER A 197 0.05 -8.54 -1.15
C SER A 197 -1.29 -7.98 -1.64
N VAL A 198 -1.30 -7.33 -2.80
CA VAL A 198 -2.54 -6.84 -3.42
C VAL A 198 -3.08 -7.91 -4.38
N GLU A 199 -4.38 -8.13 -4.45
CA GLU A 199 -4.97 -8.97 -5.49
C GLU A 199 -5.09 -8.17 -6.79
N ARG A 200 -4.60 -8.76 -7.90
CA ARG A 200 -4.73 -8.17 -9.24
C ARG A 200 -5.44 -9.13 -10.17
N THR A 201 -6.63 -8.72 -10.60
CA THR A 201 -7.44 -9.45 -11.58
C THR A 201 -6.91 -9.23 -13.00
N GLU A 202 -7.34 -10.08 -13.94
CA GLU A 202 -7.05 -9.92 -15.37
C GLU A 202 -7.47 -8.53 -15.88
N LYS A 203 -8.61 -8.01 -15.42
CA LYS A 203 -9.09 -6.67 -15.78
C LYS A 203 -8.17 -5.55 -15.28
N GLN A 204 -7.64 -5.68 -14.06
CA GLN A 204 -6.66 -4.70 -13.54
C GLN A 204 -5.35 -4.77 -14.31
N TRP A 205 -4.85 -5.98 -14.63
CA TRP A 205 -3.67 -6.12 -15.49
C TRP A 205 -3.89 -5.53 -16.89
N ALA A 206 -5.05 -5.78 -17.51
CA ALA A 206 -5.40 -5.18 -18.79
C ALA A 206 -5.47 -3.64 -18.69
N HIS A 207 -6.11 -3.11 -17.64
CA HIS A 207 -6.16 -1.66 -17.39
C HIS A 207 -4.76 -1.06 -17.31
N GLU A 208 -3.86 -1.67 -16.54
CA GLU A 208 -2.49 -1.21 -16.34
C GLU A 208 -1.63 -1.28 -17.61
N ILE A 209 -1.85 -2.28 -18.48
CA ILE A 209 -1.08 -2.44 -19.72
C ILE A 209 -1.60 -1.57 -20.86
N THR A 210 -2.92 -1.35 -20.97
CA THR A 210 -3.52 -0.73 -22.17
C THR A 210 -4.27 0.57 -21.94
N THR A 211 -4.81 0.77 -20.75
CA THR A 211 -5.79 1.85 -20.50
C THR A 211 -5.19 2.97 -19.66
N ARG A 212 -4.34 2.62 -18.67
CA ARG A 212 -3.68 3.60 -17.80
C ARG A 212 -2.94 4.62 -18.64
N PRO A 213 -3.23 5.93 -18.48
CA PRO A 213 -2.44 6.97 -19.11
C PRO A 213 -0.96 6.85 -18.72
N MET A 214 -0.05 7.07 -19.67
CA MET A 214 1.38 7.07 -19.40
C MET A 214 1.83 8.46 -18.96
N GLY A 215 2.91 8.53 -18.18
CA GLY A 215 3.45 9.79 -17.68
C GLY A 215 2.58 10.43 -16.59
N ILE A 216 1.93 9.62 -15.74
CA ILE A 216 1.32 10.05 -14.46
C ILE A 216 2.01 9.32 -13.29
N PRO A 217 1.94 9.82 -12.03
CA PRO A 217 2.68 9.24 -10.91
C PRO A 217 2.46 7.74 -10.65
N PRO A 218 1.27 7.15 -10.88
CA PRO A 218 1.08 5.70 -10.73
C PRO A 218 1.43 4.88 -11.97
N SER A 219 1.83 5.48 -13.10
CA SER A 219 2.14 4.75 -14.33
C SER A 219 3.32 3.80 -14.15
N VAL A 220 3.15 2.57 -14.63
CA VAL A 220 4.20 1.55 -14.63
C VAL A 220 4.31 0.92 -16.00
N HIS A 221 5.53 0.90 -16.51
CA HIS A 221 5.91 0.14 -17.69
C HIS A 221 6.23 -1.30 -17.28
N TYR A 222 5.41 -2.24 -17.76
CA TYR A 222 5.66 -3.66 -17.55
C TYR A 222 6.51 -4.24 -18.67
N PHE A 223 7.55 -4.97 -18.29
CA PHE A 223 8.45 -5.67 -19.19
C PHE A 223 8.49 -7.16 -18.87
N ILE A 224 8.49 -8.00 -19.90
CA ILE A 224 8.78 -9.43 -19.78
C ILE A 224 10.28 -9.64 -19.83
N ILE A 225 10.79 -10.44 -18.92
CA ILE A 225 12.17 -10.95 -18.93
C ILE A 225 12.17 -12.17 -19.85
N GLU A 226 12.87 -12.09 -20.97
CA GLU A 226 12.97 -13.17 -21.95
C GLU A 226 14.37 -13.77 -21.97
N ASN A 227 14.45 -15.09 -22.15
CA ASN A 227 15.72 -15.75 -22.46
C ASN A 227 16.05 -15.68 -23.96
N ARG A 228 17.20 -16.24 -24.36
CA ARG A 228 17.64 -16.29 -25.77
C ARG A 228 16.72 -17.07 -26.72
N GLN A 229 15.81 -17.87 -26.19
CA GLN A 229 14.80 -18.60 -26.95
C GLN A 229 13.48 -17.81 -27.08
N ALA A 230 13.45 -16.54 -26.67
CA ALA A 230 12.25 -15.70 -26.59
C ALA A 230 11.14 -16.31 -25.71
N GLU A 231 11.54 -17.06 -24.68
CA GLU A 231 10.62 -17.55 -23.66
C GLU A 231 10.62 -16.58 -22.47
N GLY A 232 9.44 -16.14 -22.06
CA GLY A 232 9.25 -15.35 -20.85
C GLY A 232 9.56 -16.18 -19.61
N VAL A 233 10.46 -15.66 -18.76
CA VAL A 233 10.90 -16.31 -17.52
C VAL A 233 10.57 -15.47 -16.27
N GLY A 234 9.97 -14.29 -16.44
CA GLY A 234 9.61 -13.37 -15.37
C GLY A 234 9.21 -12.01 -15.92
N TYR A 235 9.08 -11.02 -15.05
CA TYR A 235 8.75 -9.66 -15.45
C TYR A 235 9.32 -8.60 -14.50
N CYS A 236 9.39 -7.36 -14.99
CA CYS A 236 9.74 -6.16 -14.24
C CYS A 236 8.67 -5.08 -14.45
N GLY A 237 8.30 -4.38 -13.37
CA GLY A 237 7.48 -3.17 -13.41
C GLY A 237 8.35 -1.96 -13.12
N ILE A 238 8.51 -1.07 -14.10
CA ILE A 238 9.38 0.10 -14.04
C ILE A 238 8.53 1.37 -14.06
N ARG A 239 8.73 2.25 -13.08
CA ARG A 239 8.16 3.59 -13.07
C ARG A 239 9.24 4.61 -13.43
N ASP A 240 8.95 5.41 -14.44
CA ASP A 240 9.76 6.54 -14.89
C ASP A 240 9.19 7.85 -14.34
N PHE A 241 9.49 8.15 -13.07
CA PHE A 241 9.13 9.42 -12.46
C PHE A 241 10.39 10.25 -12.17
N SER A 242 10.45 11.46 -12.70
CA SER A 242 11.72 12.19 -12.98
C SER A 242 12.24 13.08 -11.86
N ASP A 243 11.55 13.24 -10.73
CA ASP A 243 11.93 14.30 -9.77
C ASP A 243 13.19 13.99 -8.94
N ALA A 244 13.61 12.72 -8.87
CA ALA A 244 14.73 12.29 -8.02
C ALA A 244 15.98 11.79 -8.76
N ALA A 245 16.02 11.86 -10.10
CA ALA A 245 17.07 11.20 -10.92
C ALA A 245 17.20 9.68 -10.66
N GLU A 246 16.09 9.05 -10.24
CA GLU A 246 15.99 7.63 -9.88
C GLU A 246 15.03 6.91 -10.85
N LEU A 247 15.44 5.75 -11.37
CA LEU A 247 14.55 4.81 -12.05
C LEU A 247 13.96 3.84 -11.02
N GLU A 248 12.64 3.79 -10.89
CA GLU A 248 12.00 2.95 -9.89
C GLU A 248 11.62 1.57 -10.44
N ILE A 249 12.20 0.52 -9.86
CA ILE A 249 11.81 -0.88 -10.09
C ILE A 249 10.81 -1.26 -8.99
N LEU A 250 9.52 -1.14 -9.30
CA LEU A 250 8.43 -1.44 -8.36
C LEU A 250 8.17 -2.94 -8.25
N GLU A 251 8.41 -3.67 -9.34
CA GLU A 251 8.22 -5.11 -9.41
C GLU A 251 9.39 -5.76 -10.11
N TYR A 252 9.88 -6.88 -9.57
CA TYR A 252 10.84 -7.75 -10.22
C TYR A 252 10.60 -9.18 -9.75
N VAL A 253 9.92 -9.95 -10.60
CA VAL A 253 9.51 -11.33 -10.29
C VAL A 253 10.09 -12.27 -11.33
N VAL A 254 10.74 -13.33 -10.85
CA VAL A 254 11.32 -14.39 -11.70
C VAL A 254 10.56 -15.69 -11.44
N GLY A 255 10.12 -16.34 -12.51
CA GLY A 255 9.42 -17.62 -12.49
C GLY A 255 10.36 -18.82 -12.28
N ASP A 256 9.81 -20.02 -12.41
CA ASP A 256 10.50 -21.29 -12.18
C ASP A 256 11.49 -21.70 -13.29
N LYS A 257 11.51 -20.98 -14.41
CA LYS A 257 12.38 -21.23 -15.56
C LYS A 257 13.72 -20.47 -15.51
N ALA A 258 13.92 -19.64 -14.50
CA ALA A 258 15.16 -18.91 -14.27
C ALA A 258 15.33 -18.62 -12.78
N SER A 259 16.38 -17.90 -12.42
CA SER A 259 16.57 -17.41 -11.06
C SER A 259 16.93 -15.93 -11.02
N TYR A 260 16.78 -15.31 -9.85
CA TYR A 260 17.33 -13.97 -9.62
C TYR A 260 18.85 -13.92 -9.80
N LEU A 261 19.57 -15.04 -9.60
CA LEU A 261 21.02 -15.07 -9.83
C LEU A 261 21.36 -14.99 -11.32
N ASP A 262 20.55 -15.64 -12.17
CA ASP A 262 20.79 -15.66 -13.61
C ASP A 262 20.35 -14.36 -14.29
N THR A 263 19.27 -13.74 -13.79
CA THR A 263 18.63 -12.61 -14.46
C THR A 263 19.09 -11.24 -13.98
N PHE A 264 19.66 -11.11 -12.76
CA PHE A 264 19.88 -9.81 -12.12
C PHE A 264 20.79 -8.87 -12.90
N ASP A 265 21.97 -9.33 -13.32
CA ASP A 265 22.93 -8.45 -14.02
C ASP A 265 22.37 -7.99 -15.38
N ASP A 266 21.68 -8.88 -16.09
CA ASP A 266 21.08 -8.60 -17.39
C ASP A 266 19.85 -7.66 -17.29
N VAL A 267 19.00 -7.86 -16.27
CA VAL A 267 17.86 -6.98 -15.98
C VAL A 267 18.34 -5.60 -15.54
N ALA A 268 19.37 -5.53 -14.69
CA ALA A 268 19.97 -4.25 -14.29
C ALA A 268 20.59 -3.52 -15.50
N TRP A 269 21.27 -4.25 -16.39
CA TRP A 269 21.80 -3.68 -17.62
C TRP A 269 20.68 -3.15 -18.53
N ALA A 270 19.63 -3.93 -18.77
CA ALA A 270 18.50 -3.53 -19.59
C ALA A 270 17.76 -2.31 -19.01
N ALA A 271 17.57 -2.26 -17.69
CA ALA A 271 16.98 -1.10 -17.02
C ALA A 271 17.86 0.16 -17.11
N LYS A 272 19.19 0.03 -17.06
CA LYS A 272 20.13 1.13 -17.32
C LYS A 272 20.04 1.65 -18.75
N GLN A 273 19.90 0.75 -19.73
CA GLN A 273 19.67 1.14 -21.14
C GLN A 273 18.35 1.88 -21.30
N TYR A 274 17.26 1.32 -20.76
CA TYR A 274 15.93 1.97 -20.75
C TYR A 274 15.99 3.37 -20.14
N ALA A 275 16.64 3.52 -18.99
CA ALA A 275 16.82 4.83 -18.34
C ALA A 275 17.59 5.81 -19.24
N SER A 276 18.68 5.37 -19.87
CA SER A 276 19.51 6.22 -20.73
C SER A 276 18.77 6.73 -21.97
N GLU A 277 17.87 5.91 -22.53
CA GLU A 277 17.02 6.30 -23.66
C GLU A 277 15.92 7.30 -23.25
N LYS A 278 15.45 7.21 -22.00
CA LYS A 278 14.35 8.05 -21.48
C LYS A 278 14.84 9.39 -20.96
N ASP A 279 15.84 9.36 -20.10
CA ASP A 279 16.42 10.55 -19.50
C ASP A 279 17.87 10.25 -19.07
N SER A 280 18.81 10.88 -19.75
CA SER A 280 20.25 10.77 -19.46
C SER A 280 20.66 11.30 -18.08
N HIS A 281 19.79 12.01 -17.37
CA HIS A 281 20.04 12.47 -16.00
C HIS A 281 19.83 11.37 -14.95
N LEU A 282 19.10 10.30 -15.27
CA LEU A 282 18.92 9.17 -14.36
C LEU A 282 20.27 8.51 -14.06
N SER A 283 20.58 8.36 -12.76
CA SER A 283 21.90 7.89 -12.30
C SER A 283 21.82 6.66 -11.40
N TYR A 284 20.61 6.32 -10.95
CA TYR A 284 20.35 5.24 -10.00
C TYR A 284 19.12 4.47 -10.44
N MET A 285 19.12 3.17 -10.16
CA MET A 285 17.88 2.42 -10.02
C MET A 285 17.60 2.15 -8.55
N VAL A 286 16.34 2.27 -8.18
CA VAL A 286 15.87 2.04 -6.83
C VAL A 286 14.80 0.97 -6.86
N PHE A 287 14.79 0.12 -5.85
CA PHE A 287 13.95 -1.06 -5.82
C PHE A 287 12.96 -0.96 -4.66
N ASP A 288 11.68 -1.15 -4.95
CA ASP A 288 10.61 -1.07 -3.96
C ASP A 288 10.83 -2.06 -2.80
N SER A 289 10.48 -1.65 -1.58
CA SER A 289 10.67 -2.47 -0.37
C SER A 289 9.96 -3.83 -0.38
N GLY A 290 8.98 -4.03 -1.27
CA GLY A 290 8.25 -5.29 -1.42
C GLY A 290 8.84 -6.29 -2.42
N ILE A 291 9.89 -5.96 -3.16
CA ILE A 291 10.50 -6.91 -4.12
C ILE A 291 11.23 -8.06 -3.41
N HIS A 292 11.56 -9.11 -4.16
CA HIS A 292 12.14 -10.33 -3.58
C HIS A 292 13.46 -10.05 -2.83
N PRO A 293 13.64 -10.52 -1.58
CA PRO A 293 14.80 -10.19 -0.73
C PRO A 293 16.17 -10.56 -1.31
N THR A 294 16.21 -11.52 -2.24
CA THR A 294 17.45 -11.86 -2.98
C THR A 294 17.97 -10.66 -3.77
N VAL A 295 17.10 -9.83 -4.34
CA VAL A 295 17.51 -8.64 -5.09
C VAL A 295 18.24 -7.65 -4.18
N SER A 296 17.71 -7.37 -2.99
CA SER A 296 18.41 -6.53 -2.01
C SER A 296 19.78 -7.11 -1.62
N THR A 297 19.89 -8.45 -1.54
CA THR A 297 21.18 -9.10 -1.28
C THR A 297 22.16 -8.95 -2.44
N LEU A 298 21.70 -9.05 -3.68
CA LEU A 298 22.50 -8.85 -4.89
C LEU A 298 22.95 -7.39 -5.03
N VAL A 299 22.05 -6.43 -4.79
CA VAL A 299 22.38 -5.00 -4.76
C VAL A 299 23.42 -4.70 -3.69
N ARG A 300 23.27 -5.20 -2.46
CA ARG A 300 24.27 -5.03 -1.38
C ARG A 300 25.66 -5.56 -1.75
N LYS A 301 25.75 -6.52 -2.66
CA LYS A 301 27.01 -7.11 -3.14
C LYS A 301 27.52 -6.47 -4.43
N SER A 302 26.75 -5.56 -5.01
CA SER A 302 27.13 -4.81 -6.20
C SER A 302 27.90 -3.54 -5.83
N PRO A 303 28.81 -3.04 -6.68
CA PRO A 303 29.57 -1.82 -6.41
C PRO A 303 28.65 -0.62 -6.16
N GLY A 304 28.83 0.04 -5.01
CA GLY A 304 28.04 1.21 -4.63
C GLY A 304 26.58 0.93 -4.26
N GLY A 305 26.15 -0.32 -4.20
CA GLY A 305 24.79 -0.68 -3.82
C GLY A 305 24.48 -0.38 -2.34
N ILE A 306 23.28 0.12 -2.09
CA ILE A 306 22.80 0.53 -0.77
C ILE A 306 21.49 -0.21 -0.47
N THR A 307 21.35 -0.73 0.75
CA THR A 307 20.13 -1.37 1.26
C THR A 307 19.70 -0.76 2.58
N ASN A 308 18.44 -0.93 2.96
CA ASN A 308 17.84 -0.37 4.18
C ASN A 308 17.87 1.16 4.20
N ARG A 309 17.64 1.80 3.05
CA ARG A 309 17.37 3.24 3.00
C ARG A 309 16.11 3.53 3.83
N PRO A 310 16.04 4.68 4.51
CA PRO A 310 14.79 5.12 5.13
C PRO A 310 13.69 5.21 4.07
N THR A 311 12.57 4.55 4.33
CA THR A 311 11.39 4.60 3.47
C THR A 311 10.22 5.21 4.21
N TYR A 312 9.26 5.71 3.45
CA TYR A 312 7.99 6.09 4.03
C TYR A 312 7.17 4.84 4.41
N ALA A 313 5.96 5.07 4.91
CA ALA A 313 5.05 4.01 5.29
C ALA A 313 3.62 4.39 4.93
N TRP A 314 2.84 3.38 4.52
CA TRP A 314 1.40 3.48 4.45
C TRP A 314 0.81 3.78 5.82
N TYR A 315 -0.09 4.75 5.86
CA TYR A 315 -1.02 4.91 6.96
C TYR A 315 -2.11 3.84 6.83
N ILE A 316 -2.23 2.98 7.83
CA ILE A 316 -3.24 1.95 7.93
C ILE A 316 -4.15 2.21 9.12
N ARG A 317 -5.44 1.98 8.92
CA ARG A 317 -6.48 1.95 9.95
C ARG A 317 -7.19 0.61 9.91
N ALA A 318 -7.48 0.06 11.07
CA ALA A 318 -8.47 -1.00 11.25
C ALA A 318 -9.65 -0.41 12.01
N ALA A 319 -10.87 -0.51 11.47
CA ALA A 319 -12.06 0.01 12.16
C ALA A 319 -12.33 -0.76 13.47
N SER A 320 -12.01 -2.05 13.48
CA SER A 320 -12.04 -2.94 14.64
C SER A 320 -10.80 -3.83 14.56
N VAL A 321 -9.93 -3.74 15.57
CA VAL A 321 -8.74 -4.59 15.64
C VAL A 321 -9.18 -6.02 15.93
N ALA A 322 -10.17 -6.21 16.80
CA ALA A 322 -10.79 -7.50 17.04
C ALA A 322 -11.30 -8.17 15.77
N HIS A 323 -12.02 -7.45 14.91
CA HIS A 323 -12.49 -8.00 13.64
C HIS A 323 -11.34 -8.42 12.72
N LEU A 324 -10.28 -7.63 12.64
CA LEU A 324 -9.07 -8.00 11.91
C LEU A 324 -8.46 -9.30 12.46
N ILE A 325 -8.30 -9.40 13.78
CA ILE A 325 -7.76 -10.59 14.45
C ILE A 325 -8.63 -11.82 14.18
N GLN A 326 -9.96 -11.70 14.25
CA GLN A 326 -10.89 -12.77 13.91
C GLN A 326 -10.75 -13.19 12.44
N LYS A 327 -10.61 -12.23 11.51
CA LYS A 327 -10.42 -12.52 10.08
C LYS A 327 -9.14 -13.31 9.81
N ILE A 328 -8.04 -12.95 10.46
CA ILE A 328 -6.74 -13.62 10.27
C ILE A 328 -6.51 -14.82 11.20
N ALA A 329 -7.50 -15.19 12.04
CA ALA A 329 -7.38 -16.29 12.98
C ALA A 329 -6.85 -17.60 12.37
N PRO A 330 -7.25 -18.04 11.15
CA PRO A 330 -6.69 -19.26 10.54
C PRO A 330 -5.16 -19.22 10.35
N VAL A 331 -4.58 -18.03 10.14
CA VAL A 331 -3.13 -17.84 10.05
C VAL A 331 -2.49 -17.90 11.43
N LEU A 332 -3.11 -17.25 12.42
CA LEU A 332 -2.65 -17.22 13.81
C LEU A 332 -2.64 -18.63 14.44
N GLU A 333 -3.70 -19.39 14.23
CA GLU A 333 -3.81 -20.79 14.72
C GLU A 333 -2.76 -21.69 14.07
N ARG A 334 -2.49 -21.51 12.77
CA ARG A 334 -1.42 -22.25 12.07
C ARG A 334 -0.05 -21.92 12.64
N ARG A 335 0.22 -20.66 12.98
CA ARG A 335 1.48 -20.23 13.61
C ARG A 335 1.65 -20.83 15.01
N LEU A 336 0.54 -21.02 15.74
CA LEU A 336 0.59 -21.71 17.04
C LEU A 336 0.96 -23.18 16.89
N GLN A 337 0.53 -23.88 15.84
CA GLN A 337 0.88 -25.29 15.61
C GLN A 337 2.40 -25.48 15.55
N GLY A 338 2.93 -26.35 16.42
CA GLY A 338 4.37 -26.62 16.51
C GLY A 338 5.20 -25.54 17.22
N SER A 339 4.59 -24.45 17.67
CA SER A 339 5.26 -23.42 18.48
C SER A 339 5.33 -23.81 19.97
N GLY A 340 6.06 -23.02 20.77
CA GLY A 340 6.06 -23.15 22.23
C GLY A 340 4.70 -22.92 22.90
N ALA A 341 3.72 -22.35 22.18
CA ALA A 341 2.37 -22.02 22.67
C ALA A 341 1.25 -22.83 21.97
N HIS A 342 1.58 -23.95 21.31
CA HIS A 342 0.67 -24.72 20.44
C HIS A 342 -0.63 -25.24 21.05
N HIS A 343 -0.75 -25.32 22.38
CA HIS A 343 -1.99 -25.66 23.09
C HIS A 343 -2.38 -24.59 24.12
N TYR A 344 -1.97 -23.35 23.91
CA TYR A 344 -2.28 -22.26 24.83
C TYR A 344 -3.80 -22.13 25.02
N THR A 345 -4.21 -22.09 26.29
CA THR A 345 -5.57 -21.77 26.74
C THR A 345 -5.46 -20.62 27.71
N GLY A 346 -6.16 -19.53 27.43
CA GLY A 346 -6.09 -18.34 28.27
C GLY A 346 -6.58 -17.10 27.55
N GLN A 347 -6.53 -16.00 28.28
CA GLN A 347 -6.89 -14.68 27.79
C GLN A 347 -5.64 -13.84 27.67
N VAL A 348 -5.60 -12.95 26.67
CA VAL A 348 -4.56 -11.92 26.55
C VAL A 348 -5.24 -10.59 26.31
N LYS A 349 -4.90 -9.61 27.14
CA LYS A 349 -5.46 -8.25 27.08
C LYS A 349 -4.40 -7.25 26.68
N PHE A 350 -4.71 -6.41 25.70
CA PHE A 350 -3.85 -5.31 25.27
C PHE A 350 -4.53 -3.97 25.52
N ALA A 351 -3.79 -2.99 26.02
CA ALA A 351 -4.26 -1.60 26.14
C ALA A 351 -3.66 -0.71 25.04
N PHE A 352 -4.41 0.28 24.55
CA PHE A 352 -3.94 1.21 23.52
C PHE A 352 -3.71 2.65 24.02
N HIS A 353 -3.70 2.84 25.35
CA HIS A 353 -3.44 4.11 26.06
C HIS A 353 -4.47 5.23 25.86
N ASP A 354 -5.56 4.97 25.14
CA ASP A 354 -6.72 5.85 24.97
C ASP A 354 -7.99 5.29 25.64
N LYS A 355 -7.78 4.38 26.62
CA LYS A 355 -8.80 3.55 27.29
C LYS A 355 -9.44 2.49 26.40
N THR A 356 -9.00 2.35 25.14
CA THR A 356 -9.40 1.21 24.31
C THR A 356 -8.36 0.09 24.41
N GLY A 357 -8.78 -1.11 24.02
CA GLY A 357 -7.93 -2.27 24.05
C GLY A 357 -8.52 -3.45 23.29
N LEU A 358 -7.80 -4.56 23.34
CA LEU A 358 -8.14 -5.80 22.66
C LEU A 358 -8.05 -6.95 23.65
N LEU A 359 -9.10 -7.77 23.72
CA LEU A 359 -9.10 -9.06 24.40
C LEU A 359 -9.08 -10.16 23.34
N ILE A 360 -8.16 -11.12 23.48
CA ILE A 360 -8.14 -12.35 22.67
C ILE A 360 -8.27 -13.55 23.59
N ASN A 361 -9.20 -14.44 23.28
CA ASN A 361 -9.47 -15.67 24.01
C ASN A 361 -8.97 -16.88 23.20
N PHE A 362 -8.16 -17.71 23.84
CA PHE A 362 -7.64 -18.94 23.25
C PHE A 362 -8.08 -20.18 24.03
N GLU A 363 -8.33 -21.28 23.31
CA GLU A 363 -8.53 -22.61 23.88
C GLU A 363 -7.80 -23.66 23.03
N GLY A 364 -6.87 -24.38 23.65
CA GLY A 364 -6.14 -25.47 22.99
C GLY A 364 -5.34 -25.05 21.76
N GLY A 365 -4.90 -23.79 21.70
CA GLY A 365 -4.20 -23.21 20.54
C GLY A 365 -5.11 -22.67 19.44
N LYS A 366 -6.43 -22.60 19.67
CA LYS A 366 -7.41 -21.99 18.77
C LYS A 366 -7.87 -20.64 19.27
N LEU A 367 -8.15 -19.72 18.36
CA LEU A 367 -8.75 -18.44 18.70
C LEU A 367 -10.27 -18.61 18.80
N ILE A 368 -10.81 -18.46 20.01
CA ILE A 368 -12.23 -18.64 20.27
C ILE A 368 -13.00 -17.35 20.01
N ASP A 369 -12.44 -16.23 20.45
CA ASP A 369 -13.00 -14.91 20.20
C ASP A 369 -11.92 -13.82 20.33
N ALA A 370 -12.16 -12.68 19.68
CA ALA A 370 -11.49 -11.44 19.95
C ALA A 370 -12.50 -10.31 20.03
N SER A 371 -12.33 -9.40 20.98
CA SER A 371 -13.26 -8.30 21.24
C SER A 371 -12.49 -7.00 21.49
N ASP A 372 -12.94 -5.90 20.89
CA ASP A 372 -12.49 -4.56 21.26
C ASP A 372 -13.13 -4.22 22.62
N ILE A 373 -12.32 -3.81 23.59
CA ILE A 373 -12.74 -3.61 24.98
C ILE A 373 -12.33 -2.23 25.49
N GLU A 374 -13.01 -1.75 26.53
CA GLU A 374 -12.45 -0.69 27.37
C GLU A 374 -11.35 -1.32 28.23
N GLN A 375 -10.14 -0.78 28.15
CA GLN A 375 -8.97 -1.33 28.83
C GLN A 375 -8.04 -0.21 29.27
N ASP A 376 -7.86 -0.08 30.58
CA ASP A 376 -6.79 0.73 31.16
C ASP A 376 -5.45 -0.01 31.04
N PHE A 377 -4.34 0.72 31.11
CA PHE A 377 -3.00 0.14 31.17
C PHE A 377 -2.86 -0.87 32.32
N ARG A 378 -3.50 -0.59 33.46
CA ARG A 378 -3.50 -1.48 34.62
C ARG A 378 -4.30 -2.75 34.32
N GLY A 379 -3.65 -3.90 34.44
CA GLY A 379 -4.28 -5.21 34.23
C GLY A 379 -4.27 -5.68 32.78
N ALA A 380 -3.61 -4.95 31.87
CA ALA A 380 -3.29 -5.44 30.54
C ALA A 380 -2.04 -6.34 30.57
N ASP A 381 -1.99 -7.32 29.67
CA ASP A 381 -0.83 -8.17 29.43
C ASP A 381 0.21 -7.51 28.52
N GLY A 382 -0.20 -6.48 27.77
CA GLY A 382 0.70 -5.59 27.03
C GLY A 382 0.00 -4.27 26.68
N ALA A 383 0.77 -3.28 26.23
CA ALA A 383 0.19 -2.02 25.75
C ALA A 383 0.97 -1.44 24.58
N PHE A 384 0.27 -0.69 23.73
CA PHE A 384 0.78 -0.15 22.48
C PHE A 384 0.18 1.24 22.19
N PRO A 385 0.98 2.32 22.21
CA PRO A 385 0.46 3.67 21.94
C PRO A 385 0.17 3.88 20.44
N TRP A 386 -0.65 4.88 20.11
CA TRP A 386 -0.81 5.39 18.74
C TRP A 386 -1.15 4.33 17.68
N HIS A 387 -1.98 3.35 18.06
CA HIS A 387 -2.36 2.19 17.25
C HIS A 387 -1.15 1.35 16.76
N SER A 388 0.02 1.49 17.39
CA SER A 388 1.26 0.80 16.99
C SER A 388 1.16 -0.73 17.03
N PHE A 389 0.15 -1.29 17.70
CA PHE A 389 -0.17 -2.71 17.62
C PHE A 389 -0.33 -3.20 16.17
N LEU A 390 -0.87 -2.37 15.26
CA LEU A 390 -0.98 -2.72 13.84
C LEU A 390 0.38 -2.93 13.16
N ASN A 391 1.47 -2.34 13.67
CA ASN A 391 2.81 -2.61 13.13
C ASN A 391 3.24 -4.06 13.38
N LEU A 392 2.85 -4.63 14.52
CA LEU A 392 3.07 -6.05 14.81
C LEU A 392 2.20 -6.88 13.86
N VAL A 393 0.89 -6.63 13.87
CA VAL A 393 -0.09 -7.42 13.11
C VAL A 393 0.29 -7.47 11.63
N LEU A 394 0.72 -6.35 11.05
CA LEU A 394 1.10 -6.22 9.64
C LEU A 394 2.58 -6.52 9.36
N GLY A 395 3.31 -7.08 10.33
CA GLY A 395 4.65 -7.63 10.16
C GLY A 395 5.77 -6.61 9.93
N HIS A 396 5.48 -5.32 10.12
CA HIS A 396 6.42 -4.23 9.84
C HIS A 396 7.50 -4.10 10.92
N HIS A 397 7.10 -4.19 12.19
CA HIS A 397 7.99 -4.11 13.35
C HIS A 397 7.71 -5.26 14.32
N THR A 398 8.73 -5.65 15.08
CA THR A 398 8.62 -6.54 16.23
C THR A 398 8.29 -5.73 17.49
N LEU A 399 7.99 -6.43 18.59
CA LEU A 399 7.82 -5.77 19.89
C LEU A 399 9.09 -5.00 20.29
N ASP A 400 10.28 -5.54 20.04
CA ASP A 400 11.54 -4.88 20.39
C ASP A 400 11.81 -3.63 19.56
N ASP A 401 11.48 -3.65 18.27
CA ASP A 401 11.58 -2.46 17.43
C ASP A 401 10.66 -1.35 17.94
N LEU A 402 9.42 -1.68 18.30
CA LEU A 402 8.48 -0.71 18.85
C LEU A 402 8.96 -0.18 20.20
N ARG A 403 9.49 -1.04 21.07
CA ARG A 403 10.04 -0.64 22.39
C ARG A 403 11.24 0.27 22.28
N ALA A 404 12.02 0.17 21.21
CA ALA A 404 13.17 1.03 20.98
C ALA A 404 12.76 2.50 20.76
N VAL A 405 11.55 2.76 20.26
CA VAL A 405 11.02 4.11 19.99
C VAL A 405 9.87 4.53 20.90
N PHE A 406 9.13 3.56 21.45
CA PHE A 406 7.99 3.73 22.35
C PHE A 406 8.26 2.96 23.66
N PRO A 407 8.90 3.59 24.67
CA PRO A 407 9.21 2.93 25.94
C PRO A 407 7.98 2.43 26.71
N ASP A 408 6.80 2.96 26.38
CA ASP A 408 5.47 2.61 26.87
C ASP A 408 4.79 1.49 26.07
N ALA A 409 5.41 1.00 24.99
CA ALA A 409 5.09 -0.29 24.41
C ALA A 409 5.68 -1.40 25.30
N TYR A 410 4.87 -2.40 25.67
CA TYR A 410 5.36 -3.51 26.47
C TYR A 410 4.47 -4.75 26.34
N ALA A 411 5.01 -5.89 26.76
CA ALA A 411 4.26 -7.11 26.97
C ALA A 411 4.85 -7.87 28.16
N ASN A 412 4.01 -8.55 28.94
CA ASN A 412 4.46 -9.50 29.95
C ASN A 412 5.00 -10.78 29.28
N LYS A 413 5.54 -11.71 30.08
CA LYS A 413 6.17 -12.93 29.55
C LYS A 413 5.27 -13.75 28.63
N THR A 414 3.97 -13.84 28.92
CA THR A 414 3.02 -14.63 28.15
C THR A 414 2.67 -13.92 26.84
N ALA A 415 2.32 -12.64 26.93
CA ALA A 415 2.01 -11.85 25.75
C ALA A 415 3.20 -11.70 24.81
N ALA A 416 4.43 -11.54 25.33
CA ALA A 416 5.64 -11.45 24.50
C ALA A 416 5.84 -12.71 23.65
N VAL A 417 5.77 -13.90 24.26
CA VAL A 417 5.88 -15.19 23.54
C VAL A 417 4.79 -15.32 22.48
N LEU A 418 3.55 -14.97 22.80
CA LEU A 418 2.45 -15.04 21.84
C LEU A 418 2.64 -14.04 20.70
N LEU A 419 3.02 -12.79 20.97
CA LEU A 419 3.21 -11.78 19.93
C LEU A 419 4.31 -12.18 18.94
N GLU A 420 5.43 -12.74 19.42
CA GLU A 420 6.53 -13.21 18.56
C GLU A 420 6.08 -14.36 17.64
N ILE A 421 5.27 -15.30 18.16
CA ILE A 421 4.75 -16.43 17.39
C ILE A 421 3.66 -15.97 16.40
N LEU A 422 2.73 -15.15 16.89
CA LEU A 422 1.52 -14.79 16.16
C LEU A 422 1.80 -13.72 15.10
N PHE A 423 2.76 -12.82 15.32
CA PHE A 423 3.01 -11.67 14.48
C PHE A 423 4.52 -11.50 14.18
N PRO A 424 5.16 -12.49 13.53
CA PRO A 424 6.56 -12.37 13.16
C PRO A 424 6.77 -11.26 12.13
N ARG A 425 7.95 -10.64 12.14
CA ARG A 425 8.34 -9.72 11.06
C ARG A 425 8.31 -10.48 9.74
N LYS A 426 7.55 -9.97 8.78
CA LYS A 426 7.42 -10.55 7.44
C LYS A 426 7.09 -9.46 6.42
N GLN A 427 7.65 -9.60 5.23
CA GLN A 427 7.59 -8.58 4.19
C GLN A 427 6.15 -8.32 3.73
N ALA A 428 5.87 -7.07 3.40
CA ALA A 428 4.67 -6.66 2.70
C ALA A 428 5.05 -6.21 1.28
N TRP A 429 4.28 -6.62 0.29
CA TRP A 429 4.40 -6.18 -1.09
C TRP A 429 3.09 -5.52 -1.52
N VAL A 430 2.91 -4.30 -1.03
CA VAL A 430 1.72 -3.48 -1.27
C VAL A 430 2.14 -2.23 -2.03
N MET A 431 1.63 -2.08 -3.24
CA MET A 431 1.98 -0.99 -4.13
C MET A 431 0.90 0.09 -4.15
N GLY A 432 1.32 1.33 -4.38
CA GLY A 432 0.43 2.49 -4.53
C GLY A 432 -0.23 2.61 -5.91
N GLN A 433 -0.27 1.52 -6.69
CA GLN A 433 -1.01 1.47 -7.96
C GLN A 433 -2.48 1.14 -7.73
N LEU A 434 -3.33 1.35 -8.75
CA LEU A 434 -4.79 1.19 -8.67
C LEU A 434 -5.28 -0.16 -9.19
#